data_AF-A0A7M3MXN9-F1
#
_entry.id   AF-A0A7M3MXN9-F1
#
_cell.length_a   1.000
_cell.length_b   1.000
_cell.length_c   1.000
_cell.angle_alpha   90.00
_cell.angle_beta   90.00
_cell.angle_gamma   90.00
#
_symmetry.space_group_name_H-M   'P 1'
#
loop_
_entity.id
_entity.type
_entity.pdbx_description
1 polymer ?
#
loop_
_entity_poly.entity_id
_entity_poly.type
_entity_poly.pdbx_seq_one_letter_code
_entity_poly.pdbx_strand_id
1 'polypeptide(L)'
;MQIWIDRLTGDLASINKMNFYIGMAEIDEAMFPEFDYLKYIIGFIMAVGIVAGIAGRRMLMNIFLGLLVLLGIGALVDMYLWGYDYGHNLDPTAAIKIPGQSYQPPLIGYEQLLNFLAYSGPDTAGWILSGSALLVFVAILIEYGVFRRLFKRKKS
;
A
#
# COMPACT_ATOMS: atom_id res chain seq x y z
N MET A 1 -6.89 -2.44 13.35
CA MET A 1 -7.75 -2.04 12.20
C MET A 1 -7.25 -2.75 10.97
N GLN A 2 -8.14 -3.18 10.09
CA GLN A 2 -7.79 -3.70 8.77
C GLN A 2 -8.47 -2.84 7.71
N ILE A 3 -7.72 -2.50 6.67
CA ILE A 3 -8.19 -1.72 5.53
C ILE A 3 -8.36 -2.68 4.36
N TRP A 4 -9.60 -2.88 3.93
CA TRP A 4 -9.93 -3.69 2.76
C TRP A 4 -10.04 -2.79 1.52
N ILE A 5 -10.23 -3.41 0.37
CA ILE A 5 -10.40 -2.69 -0.91
C ILE A 5 -11.68 -1.83 -0.94
N ASP A 6 -12.66 -2.15 -0.09
CA ASP A 6 -14.02 -1.61 -0.14
C ASP A 6 -14.60 -1.22 1.23
N ARG A 7 -13.89 -1.46 2.33
CA ARG A 7 -14.40 -1.26 3.70
C ARG A 7 -13.31 -1.26 4.76
N LEU A 8 -13.65 -0.85 5.97
CA LEU A 8 -12.80 -0.96 7.15
C LEU A 8 -13.35 -2.01 8.11
N THR A 9 -12.45 -2.75 8.77
CA THR A 9 -12.85 -3.69 9.84
C THR A 9 -11.93 -3.64 11.06
N GLY A 10 -12.37 -4.30 12.13
CA GLY A 10 -11.72 -4.32 13.43
C GLY A 10 -12.44 -3.41 14.43
N ASP A 11 -11.77 -3.11 15.54
CA ASP A 11 -12.36 -2.31 16.62
C ASP A 11 -12.22 -0.80 16.38
N LEU A 12 -12.94 -0.30 15.36
CA LEU A 12 -12.96 1.12 15.01
C LEU A 12 -13.51 1.99 16.15
N ALA A 13 -14.49 1.49 16.90
CA ALA A 13 -15.08 2.22 18.02
C ALA A 13 -14.07 2.53 19.11
N SER A 14 -13.20 1.58 19.47
CA SER A 14 -12.14 1.82 20.47
C SER A 14 -11.07 2.77 19.93
N ILE A 15 -10.71 2.67 18.66
CA ILE A 15 -9.74 3.58 18.02
C ILE A 15 -10.31 5.00 17.98
N ASN A 16 -11.55 5.20 17.53
CA ASN A 16 -12.19 6.51 17.44
C ASN A 16 -12.39 7.16 18.82
N LYS A 17 -12.69 6.37 19.86
CA LYS A 17 -12.69 6.88 21.24
C LYS A 17 -11.33 7.42 21.65
N MET A 18 -10.25 6.72 21.30
CA MET A 18 -8.89 7.18 21.58
C MET A 18 -8.55 8.44 20.78
N ASN A 19 -8.90 8.47 19.48
CA ASN A 19 -8.69 9.62 18.61
C ASN A 19 -9.31 10.89 19.17
N PHE A 20 -10.55 10.80 19.66
CA PHE A 20 -11.26 11.92 20.28
C PHE A 20 -10.46 12.55 21.45
N TYR A 21 -9.81 11.73 22.28
CA TYR A 21 -9.03 12.25 23.40
C TYR A 21 -7.71 12.92 22.99
N ILE A 22 -7.12 12.46 21.89
CA ILE A 22 -5.83 12.93 21.35
C ILE A 22 -6.03 14.07 20.32
N GLY A 23 -7.25 14.25 19.83
CA GLY A 23 -7.61 15.23 18.82
C GLY A 23 -7.41 14.77 17.38
N MET A 24 -7.22 13.47 17.13
CA MET A 24 -7.19 12.93 15.77
C MET A 24 -8.61 12.88 15.19
N ALA A 25 -8.72 12.95 13.86
CA ALA A 25 -9.98 12.79 13.16
C ALA A 25 -10.65 11.44 13.47
N GLU A 26 -11.98 11.39 13.38
CA GLU A 26 -12.70 10.13 13.44
C GLU A 26 -12.43 9.32 12.17
N ILE A 27 -12.05 8.05 12.33
CA ILE A 27 -11.89 7.13 11.20
C ILE A 27 -13.27 6.64 10.79
N ASP A 28 -13.66 6.96 9.56
CA ASP A 28 -14.90 6.51 8.93
C ASP A 28 -14.65 6.14 7.45
N GLU A 29 -15.44 5.25 6.88
CA GLU A 29 -15.26 4.83 5.48
C GLU A 29 -15.42 5.99 4.48
N ALA A 30 -16.19 7.03 4.82
CA ALA A 30 -16.35 8.21 3.96
C ALA A 30 -15.04 9.00 3.75
N MET A 31 -14.02 8.78 4.58
CA MET A 31 -12.70 9.39 4.38
C MET A 31 -11.87 8.68 3.29
N PHE A 32 -12.36 7.52 2.79
CA PHE A 32 -11.70 6.69 1.78
C PHE A 32 -12.51 6.62 0.47
N PRO A 33 -12.62 7.72 -0.32
CA PRO A 33 -13.41 7.74 -1.57
C PRO A 33 -12.98 6.70 -2.62
N GLU A 34 -11.75 6.22 -2.52
CA GLU A 34 -11.12 5.18 -3.33
C GLU A 34 -11.80 3.83 -3.20
N PHE A 35 -12.48 3.53 -2.09
CA PHE A 35 -13.25 2.29 -1.96
C PHE A 35 -14.31 2.12 -3.06
N ASP A 36 -14.81 3.23 -3.61
CA ASP A 36 -15.79 3.20 -4.70
C ASP A 36 -15.20 2.71 -6.02
N TYR A 37 -13.93 3.03 -6.29
CA TYR A 37 -13.30 2.79 -7.59
C TYR A 37 -12.13 1.79 -7.60
N LEU A 38 -11.53 1.50 -6.45
CA LEU A 38 -10.32 0.67 -6.35
C LEU A 38 -10.56 -0.75 -6.87
N LYS A 39 -11.75 -1.31 -6.65
CA LYS A 39 -12.17 -2.61 -7.22
C LYS A 39 -12.08 -2.66 -8.75
N TYR A 40 -12.42 -1.56 -9.44
CA TYR A 40 -12.34 -1.48 -10.89
C TYR A 40 -10.90 -1.33 -11.37
N ILE A 41 -10.06 -0.59 -10.63
CA ILE A 41 -8.62 -0.48 -10.92
C ILE A 41 -7.95 -1.85 -10.81
N ILE A 42 -8.21 -2.58 -9.73
CA ILE A 42 -7.68 -3.94 -9.55
C ILE A 42 -8.22 -4.89 -10.62
N GLY A 43 -9.52 -4.81 -10.94
CA GLY A 43 -10.13 -5.55 -12.06
C GLY A 43 -9.44 -5.31 -13.40
N PHE A 44 -9.16 -4.06 -13.72
CA PHE A 44 -8.43 -3.67 -14.92
C PHE A 44 -7.00 -4.23 -14.95
N ILE A 45 -6.26 -4.10 -13.85
CA ILE A 45 -4.89 -4.61 -13.73
C ILE A 45 -4.87 -6.13 -13.89
N MET A 46 -5.83 -6.86 -13.29
CA MET A 46 -5.98 -8.30 -13.48
C MET A 46 -6.23 -8.66 -14.95
N ALA A 47 -7.12 -7.95 -15.64
CA ALA A 47 -7.39 -8.18 -17.06
C ALA A 47 -6.13 -7.95 -17.92
N VAL A 48 -5.38 -6.87 -17.67
CA VAL A 48 -4.11 -6.61 -18.36
C VAL A 48 -3.09 -7.71 -18.07
N GLY A 49 -3.00 -8.19 -16.83
CA GLY A 49 -2.11 -9.28 -16.45
C GLY A 49 -2.42 -10.58 -17.19
N ILE A 50 -3.70 -10.95 -17.30
CA ILE A 50 -4.14 -12.13 -18.08
C ILE A 50 -3.77 -11.97 -19.55
N VAL A 51 -4.09 -10.82 -20.15
CA VAL A 51 -3.77 -10.54 -21.57
C VAL A 51 -2.26 -10.58 -21.81
N ALA A 52 -1.46 -9.98 -20.93
CA ALA A 52 -0.01 -9.98 -21.02
C ALA A 52 0.56 -11.42 -20.92
N GLY A 53 0.03 -12.22 -20.00
CA GLY A 53 0.43 -13.62 -19.80
C GLY A 53 0.10 -14.51 -20.99
N ILE A 54 -1.10 -14.39 -21.57
CA ILE A 54 -1.52 -15.18 -22.74
C ILE A 54 -0.77 -14.75 -24.00
N ALA A 55 -0.64 -13.44 -24.23
CA ALA A 55 -0.05 -12.92 -25.45
C ALA A 55 1.48 -13.13 -25.50
N GLY A 56 2.15 -13.21 -24.36
CA GLY A 56 3.60 -13.43 -24.28
C GLY A 56 4.43 -12.35 -24.98
N ARG A 57 3.89 -11.13 -25.11
CA ARG A 57 4.58 -10.02 -25.78
C ARG A 57 5.34 -9.19 -24.75
N ARG A 58 6.65 -8.99 -24.97
CA ARG A 58 7.53 -8.13 -24.15
C ARG A 58 6.91 -6.80 -23.76
N MET A 59 6.31 -6.12 -24.74
CA MET A 59 5.68 -4.82 -24.51
C MET A 59 4.57 -4.91 -23.45
N LEU A 60 3.71 -5.93 -23.53
CA LEU A 60 2.60 -6.12 -22.59
C LEU A 60 3.09 -6.50 -21.19
N MET A 61 4.14 -7.32 -21.08
CA MET A 61 4.75 -7.65 -19.79
C MET A 61 5.36 -6.41 -19.13
N ASN A 62 6.05 -5.57 -19.89
CA ASN A 62 6.60 -4.30 -19.39
C ASN A 62 5.49 -3.34 -18.95
N ILE A 63 4.41 -3.23 -19.72
CA ILE A 63 3.24 -2.41 -19.35
C ILE A 63 2.63 -2.94 -18.05
N PHE A 64 2.42 -4.25 -17.94
CA PHE A 64 1.83 -4.87 -16.76
C PHE A 64 2.70 -4.66 -15.51
N LEU A 65 4.02 -4.84 -15.62
CA LEU A 65 4.95 -4.54 -14.54
C LEU A 65 4.88 -3.06 -14.14
N GLY A 66 4.86 -2.15 -15.13
CA GLY A 66 4.73 -0.72 -14.90
C GLY A 66 3.45 -0.38 -14.11
N LEU A 67 2.31 -0.97 -14.48
CA LEU A 67 1.05 -0.79 -13.76
C LEU A 67 1.12 -1.29 -12.31
N LEU A 68 1.72 -2.46 -12.06
CA LEU A 68 1.89 -2.99 -10.71
C LEU A 68 2.76 -2.09 -9.83
N VAL A 69 3.87 -1.58 -10.38
CA VAL A 69 4.77 -0.66 -9.66
C VAL A 69 4.09 0.68 -9.39
N LEU A 70 3.39 1.25 -10.38
CA LEU A 70 2.66 2.50 -10.21
C LEU A 70 1.54 2.37 -9.18
N LEU A 71 0.79 1.26 -9.19
CA LEU A 71 -0.22 0.98 -8.17
C LEU A 71 0.41 0.90 -6.78
N GLY A 72 1.52 0.17 -6.63
CA GLY A 72 2.21 0.02 -5.35
C GLY A 72 2.74 1.35 -4.81
N ILE A 73 3.37 2.17 -5.67
CA ILE A 73 3.84 3.51 -5.29
C ILE A 73 2.65 4.40 -4.94
N GLY A 74 1.59 4.39 -5.75
CA GLY A 74 0.39 5.18 -5.50
C GLY A 74 -0.24 4.87 -4.14
N ALA A 75 -0.41 3.59 -3.82
CA ALA A 75 -0.92 3.17 -2.52
C ALA A 75 -0.04 3.61 -1.35
N LEU A 76 1.29 3.51 -1.48
CA LEU A 76 2.21 3.96 -0.41
C LEU A 76 2.20 5.47 -0.22
N VAL A 77 2.12 6.24 -1.31
CA VAL A 77 2.04 7.71 -1.27
C VAL A 77 0.72 8.14 -0.63
N ASP A 78 -0.39 7.53 -1.04
CA ASP A 78 -1.71 7.80 -0.50
C ASP A 78 -1.77 7.51 1.01
N MET A 79 -1.31 6.33 1.44
CA MET A 79 -1.21 5.98 2.87
C MET A 79 -0.31 6.96 3.65
N TYR A 80 0.79 7.41 3.07
CA TYR A 80 1.68 8.38 3.72
C TYR A 80 1.01 9.73 3.90
N LEU A 81 0.36 10.26 2.85
CA LEU A 81 -0.32 11.55 2.89
C LEU A 81 -1.50 11.52 3.86
N TRP A 82 -2.33 10.48 3.78
CA TRP A 82 -3.42 10.25 4.72
C TRP A 82 -2.92 10.17 6.16
N GLY A 83 -1.91 9.33 6.42
CA GLY A 83 -1.36 9.15 7.76
C GLY A 83 -0.69 10.41 8.31
N TYR A 84 -0.08 11.22 7.44
CA TYR A 84 0.53 12.49 7.81
C TYR A 84 -0.54 13.49 8.27
N ASP A 85 -1.56 13.73 7.46
CA ASP A 85 -2.66 14.64 7.81
C ASP A 85 -3.37 14.17 9.08
N TYR A 86 -3.72 12.89 9.14
CA TYR A 86 -4.36 12.25 10.27
C TYR A 86 -3.58 12.38 11.59
N GLY A 87 -2.24 12.30 11.53
CA GLY A 87 -1.36 12.35 12.69
C GLY A 87 -0.87 13.74 13.12
N HIS A 88 -1.02 14.75 12.26
CA HIS A 88 -0.47 16.11 12.48
C HIS A 88 -1.55 17.18 12.58
N ASN A 89 -2.73 16.95 11.99
CA ASN A 89 -3.84 17.88 12.03
C ASN A 89 -4.75 17.58 13.24
N LEU A 90 -4.25 17.93 14.43
CA LEU A 90 -4.90 17.61 15.70
C LEU A 90 -5.77 18.76 16.21
N ASP A 91 -6.93 18.42 16.79
CA ASP A 91 -7.83 19.39 17.42
C ASP A 91 -7.13 20.12 18.59
N PRO A 92 -6.97 21.45 18.53
CA PRO A 92 -6.34 22.23 19.59
C PRO A 92 -7.16 22.29 20.89
N THR A 93 -8.36 21.72 20.94
CA THR A 93 -9.22 21.61 22.12
C THR A 93 -9.18 20.22 22.79
N ALA A 94 -8.46 19.25 22.20
CA ALA A 94 -8.35 17.89 22.72
C ALA A 94 -7.83 17.81 24.17
N ALA A 95 -8.25 16.77 24.88
CA ALA A 95 -7.98 16.59 26.31
C ALA A 95 -6.51 16.22 26.58
N ILE A 96 -5.90 15.41 25.71
CA ILE A 96 -4.51 14.96 25.83
C ILE A 96 -3.68 15.69 24.78
N LYS A 97 -2.70 16.46 25.24
CA LYS A 97 -1.75 17.18 24.38
C LYS A 97 -0.35 17.04 24.91
N ILE A 98 0.54 16.53 24.06
CA ILE A 98 1.97 16.46 24.37
C ILE A 98 2.67 17.40 23.39
N PRO A 99 3.26 18.51 23.88
CA PRO A 99 3.90 19.50 23.02
C PRO A 99 4.96 18.86 22.11
N GLY A 100 4.84 19.08 20.80
CA GLY A 100 5.78 18.57 19.80
C GLY A 100 5.62 17.10 19.42
N GLN A 101 4.58 16.40 19.91
CA GLN A 101 4.29 15.03 19.52
C GLN A 101 3.23 14.97 18.40
N SER A 102 3.50 14.18 17.37
CA SER A 102 2.54 13.75 16.35
C SER A 102 2.10 12.31 16.60
N TYR A 103 0.95 11.94 16.05
CA TYR A 103 0.37 10.60 16.23
C TYR A 103 0.18 9.87 14.89
N GLN A 104 1.03 10.19 13.92
CA GLN A 104 1.03 9.52 12.62
C GLN A 104 1.33 8.02 12.80
N PRO A 105 0.47 7.12 12.32
CA PRO A 105 0.80 5.69 12.26
C PRO A 105 2.00 5.45 11.33
N PRO A 106 2.83 4.43 11.60
CA PRO A 106 3.98 4.15 10.76
C PRO A 106 3.49 3.70 9.38
N LEU A 107 4.22 4.02 8.31
CA LEU A 107 3.91 3.46 6.99
C LEU A 107 4.26 1.96 6.94
N ILE A 108 5.41 1.60 7.52
CA ILE A 108 5.91 0.23 7.64
C ILE A 108 6.61 0.10 8.99
N GLY A 109 6.33 -0.99 9.71
CA GLY A 109 6.95 -1.31 10.99
C GLY A 109 6.11 -0.92 12.20
N TYR A 110 6.77 -0.62 13.31
CA TYR A 110 6.15 -0.37 14.60
C TYR A 110 6.45 1.05 15.07
N GLU A 111 5.47 1.70 15.67
CA GLU A 111 5.63 3.01 16.31
C GLU A 111 4.80 3.09 17.59
N GLN A 112 5.40 3.67 18.64
CA GLN A 112 4.74 3.83 19.92
C GLN A 112 3.99 5.16 19.95
N LEU A 113 2.66 5.11 19.99
CA LEU A 113 1.75 6.25 20.07
C LEU A 113 1.17 6.33 21.50
N LEU A 114 1.77 7.18 22.34
CA LEU A 114 1.56 7.18 23.80
C LEU A 114 1.74 5.77 24.41
N ASN A 115 0.65 5.19 24.91
CA ASN A 115 0.60 3.88 25.55
C ASN A 115 0.18 2.76 24.58
N PHE A 116 0.05 3.06 23.29
CA PHE A 116 -0.34 2.10 22.26
C PHE A 116 0.81 1.83 21.30
N LEU A 117 0.98 0.57 20.93
CA LEU A 117 1.91 0.17 19.88
C LEU A 117 1.12 0.04 18.57
N ALA A 118 1.42 0.90 17.60
CA ALA A 118 0.88 0.83 16.25
C ALA A 118 1.81 -0.01 15.37
N TYR A 119 1.24 -0.91 14.57
CA TYR A 119 1.96 -1.69 13.58
C TYR A 119 1.31 -1.52 12.21
N SER A 120 2.15 -1.29 11.20
CA SER A 120 1.74 -1.24 9.80
C SER A 120 2.61 -2.16 8.97
N GLY A 121 1.98 -2.98 8.16
CA GLY A 121 2.68 -3.89 7.26
C GLY A 121 1.76 -4.44 6.18
N PRO A 122 2.33 -5.07 5.15
CA PRO A 122 1.54 -5.68 4.09
C PRO A 122 0.70 -6.84 4.66
N ASP A 123 -0.61 -6.78 4.43
CA ASP A 123 -1.49 -7.93 4.53
C ASP A 123 -1.45 -8.73 3.21
N THR A 124 -2.33 -9.71 3.06
CA THR A 124 -2.43 -10.68 1.97
C THR A 124 -2.36 -10.02 0.59
N ALA A 125 -3.11 -8.94 0.36
CA ALA A 125 -3.12 -8.24 -0.93
C ALA A 125 -1.76 -7.59 -1.25
N GLY A 126 -1.09 -7.00 -0.26
CA GLY A 126 0.24 -6.40 -0.43
C GLY A 126 1.31 -7.44 -0.80
N TRP A 127 1.23 -8.63 -0.19
CA TRP A 127 2.11 -9.75 -0.55
C TRP A 127 1.84 -10.29 -1.95
N ILE A 128 0.57 -10.44 -2.35
CA ILE A 128 0.19 -10.88 -3.70
C ILE A 128 0.68 -9.88 -4.75
N LEU A 129 0.50 -8.58 -4.52
CA LEU A 129 0.96 -7.53 -5.44
C LEU A 129 2.48 -7.54 -5.58
N SER A 130 3.21 -7.59 -4.46
CA SER A 130 4.68 -7.64 -4.43
C SER A 130 5.21 -8.90 -5.11
N GLY A 131 4.61 -10.06 -4.82
CA GLY A 131 4.96 -11.32 -5.46
C GLY A 131 4.70 -11.32 -6.97
N SER A 132 3.56 -10.75 -7.39
CA SER A 132 3.21 -10.63 -8.82
C SER A 132 4.20 -9.74 -9.57
N ALA A 133 4.55 -8.59 -8.99
CA ALA A 133 5.57 -7.69 -9.56
C ALA A 133 6.92 -8.39 -9.69
N LEU A 134 7.34 -9.13 -8.65
CA LEU A 134 8.59 -9.90 -8.67
C LEU A 134 8.58 -10.98 -9.76
N LEU A 135 7.50 -11.75 -9.88
CA LEU A 135 7.38 -12.81 -10.89
C LEU A 135 7.46 -12.25 -12.31
N VAL A 136 6.72 -11.18 -12.60
CA VAL A 136 6.74 -10.53 -13.93
C VAL A 136 8.12 -9.93 -14.22
N PHE A 137 8.75 -9.31 -13.21
CA PHE A 137 10.10 -8.78 -13.34
C PHE A 137 11.11 -9.88 -13.70
N VAL A 138 11.07 -11.02 -13.01
CA VAL A 138 11.93 -12.18 -13.32
C VAL A 138 11.65 -12.71 -14.73
N ALA A 139 10.38 -12.81 -15.13
CA ALA A 139 10.01 -13.28 -16.46
C ALA A 139 10.54 -12.35 -17.57
N ILE A 140 10.48 -11.04 -17.36
CA ILE A 140 11.09 -10.02 -18.24
C ILE A 140 12.61 -10.24 -18.31
N LEU A 141 13.32 -10.39 -17.19
CA LEU A 141 14.77 -10.63 -17.19
C LEU A 141 15.17 -11.88 -17.99
N ILE A 142 14.38 -12.95 -17.88
CA ILE A 142 14.56 -14.18 -18.65
C ILE A 142 14.35 -13.90 -20.14
N GLU A 143 13.27 -13.21 -20.51
CA GLU A 143 12.94 -12.94 -21.90
C GLU A 143 13.94 -12.01 -22.61
N TYR A 144 14.49 -11.02 -21.90
CA TYR A 144 15.57 -10.17 -22.41
C TYR A 144 16.92 -10.90 -22.51
N GLY A 145 16.98 -12.17 -22.06
CA GLY A 145 18.16 -13.02 -22.14
C GLY A 145 19.30 -12.54 -21.22
N VAL A 146 18.98 -11.80 -20.15
CA VAL A 146 19.96 -11.27 -19.20
C VAL A 146 20.79 -12.41 -18.62
N PHE A 147 20.14 -13.51 -18.23
CA PHE A 147 20.81 -14.70 -17.70
C PHE A 147 21.68 -15.43 -18.74
N ARG A 148 21.27 -15.48 -20.02
CA ARG A 148 22.09 -16.07 -21.08
C ARG A 148 23.38 -15.27 -21.35
N ARG A 149 23.34 -13.94 -21.20
CA ARG A 149 24.54 -13.09 -21.31
C ARG A 149 25.48 -13.24 -20.12
N LEU A 150 24.94 -13.40 -18.91
CA LEU A 150 25.74 -13.59 -17.69
C LEU A 150 26.56 -14.88 -17.71
N PHE A 151 25.97 -16.01 -18.15
CA PHE A 151 26.68 -17.30 -18.18
C PHE A 151 27.63 -17.47 -19.38
N LYS A 152 27.46 -16.73 -20.49
CA LYS A 152 28.43 -16.72 -21.60
C LYS A 152 29.75 -16.02 -21.22
N ARG A 153 29.71 -15.06 -20.29
CA ARG A 153 30.87 -14.23 -19.91
C ARG A 153 31.88 -14.95 -19.00
N LYS A 154 31.48 -16.04 -18.35
CA LYS A 154 32.33 -16.82 -17.42
C LYS A 154 33.18 -17.89 -18.12
N LYS A 155 33.12 -17.98 -19.46
CA LYS A 155 33.75 -19.03 -20.26
C LYS A 155 34.77 -18.50 -21.28
N SER A 156 35.24 -17.26 -21.10
CA SER A 156 36.33 -16.64 -21.86
C SER A 156 37.55 -16.44 -20.96
#